data_AF-A0A7H8Z7X5-F1
#
_entry.id   AF-A0A7H8Z7X5-F1
#
_cell.length_a   1.000
_cell.length_b   1.000
_cell.length_c   1.000
_cell.angle_alpha   90.00
_cell.angle_beta   90.00
_cell.angle_gamma   90.00
#
_symmetry.space_group_name_H-M   'P 1'
#
loop_
_entity.id
_entity.type
_entity.pdbx_description
1 polymer ?
#
loop_
_entity_poly.entity_id
_entity_poly.type
_entity_poly.pdbx_seq_one_letter_code
_entity_poly.pdbx_strand_id
1 'polypeptide(L)'
;MSITPQDITDKEFSRKFRGYDQEEVDLFLDKIYFELEELIRYKEETELYIKKLEERLSYYTTDIPKRTVTNEQEPEAINDSIFY
;
A
#
# COMPACT_ATOMS: atom_id res chain seq x y z
N MET A 1 -8.92 -3.85 8.26
CA MET A 1 -9.89 -4.80 7.66
C MET A 1 -11.18 -4.75 8.47
N SER A 2 -12.33 -5.09 7.87
CA SER A 2 -13.64 -5.04 8.52
C SER A 2 -13.97 -6.28 9.36
N ILE A 3 -13.17 -7.33 9.26
CA ILE A 3 -13.25 -8.57 10.04
C ILE A 3 -11.82 -8.90 10.48
N THR A 4 -11.67 -9.28 11.74
CA THR A 4 -10.42 -9.79 12.32
C THR A 4 -10.46 -11.32 12.46
N PRO A 5 -9.31 -11.99 12.54
CA PRO A 5 -9.27 -13.43 12.83
C PRO A 5 -10.01 -13.79 14.12
N GLN A 6 -9.88 -12.95 15.16
CA GLN A 6 -10.61 -13.10 16.41
C GLN A 6 -12.13 -13.06 16.22
N ASP A 7 -12.63 -12.16 15.36
CA ASP A 7 -14.07 -12.08 15.04
C ASP A 7 -14.60 -13.36 14.39
N ILE A 8 -13.75 -14.14 13.69
CA ILE A 8 -14.14 -15.42 13.10
C ILE A 8 -14.29 -16.48 14.20
N THR A 9 -13.32 -16.54 15.12
CA THR A 9 -13.33 -17.52 16.22
C THR A 9 -14.46 -17.26 17.22
N ASP A 10 -14.76 -15.98 17.51
CA ASP A 10 -15.81 -15.59 18.46
C ASP A 10 -17.22 -15.61 17.84
N LYS A 11 -17.33 -15.96 16.54
CA LYS A 11 -18.61 -15.87 15.82
C LYS A 11 -19.53 -17.02 16.18
N GLU A 12 -20.57 -16.73 16.95
CA GLU A 12 -21.68 -17.66 17.15
C GLU A 12 -22.82 -17.43 16.14
N PHE A 13 -23.28 -18.50 15.49
CA PHE A 13 -24.43 -18.48 14.59
C PHE A 13 -25.68 -19.02 15.27
N SER A 14 -26.80 -18.31 15.11
CA SER A 14 -28.10 -18.78 15.60
C SER A 14 -28.55 -20.05 14.88
N ARG A 15 -29.04 -21.05 15.62
CA ARG A 15 -29.59 -22.28 15.05
C ARG A 15 -31.03 -22.08 14.57
N LYS A 16 -31.37 -22.66 13.42
CA LYS A 16 -32.73 -22.66 12.83
C LYS A 16 -33.08 -24.07 12.34
N PHE A 17 -34.38 -24.35 12.21
CA PHE A 17 -34.91 -25.66 11.80
C PHE A 17 -34.37 -26.17 10.43
N ARG A 18 -33.94 -25.25 9.58
CA ARG A 18 -33.13 -25.53 8.39
C ARG A 18 -31.95 -24.56 8.38
N GLY A 19 -30.77 -25.06 8.08
CA GLY A 19 -29.53 -24.29 8.06
C GLY A 19 -28.40 -25.14 7.48
N TYR A 20 -27.23 -24.52 7.38
CA TYR A 20 -25.99 -25.23 7.04
C TYR A 20 -25.61 -26.20 8.16
N ASP A 21 -24.85 -27.23 7.79
CA ASP A 21 -24.24 -28.13 8.76
C ASP A 21 -23.22 -27.34 9.58
N GLN A 22 -23.29 -27.46 10.90
CA GLN A 22 -22.40 -26.71 11.78
C GLN A 22 -20.94 -27.13 11.60
N GLU A 23 -20.67 -28.43 11.45
CA GLU A 23 -19.29 -28.93 11.30
C GLU A 23 -18.68 -28.49 9.97
N GLU A 24 -19.47 -28.48 8.89
CA GLU A 24 -18.99 -27.99 7.59
C GLU A 24 -18.69 -26.49 7.62
N VAL A 25 -19.54 -25.71 8.29
CA VAL A 25 -19.33 -24.27 8.49
C VAL A 25 -18.08 -24.02 9.33
N ASP A 26 -17.92 -24.73 10.46
CA ASP A 26 -16.78 -24.57 11.36
C ASP A 26 -15.46 -24.90 10.63
N LEU A 27 -15.40 -26.01 9.88
CA LEU A 27 -14.24 -26.37 9.06
C LEU A 27 -13.92 -25.36 7.96
N PHE A 28 -14.93 -24.68 7.43
CA PHE A 28 -14.72 -23.62 6.44
C PHE A 28 -14.20 -22.33 7.09
N LEU A 29 -14.72 -21.97 8.27
CA LEU A 29 -14.27 -20.82 9.03
C LEU A 29 -12.84 -20.98 9.53
N ASP A 30 -12.42 -22.19 9.91
CA ASP A 30 -11.04 -22.49 10.26
C ASP A 30 -10.08 -22.17 9.09
N LYS A 31 -10.46 -22.55 7.86
CA LYS A 31 -9.65 -22.23 6.67
C LYS A 31 -9.54 -20.73 6.44
N ILE A 32 -10.67 -20.00 6.54
CA ILE A 32 -10.68 -18.54 6.39
C ILE A 32 -9.83 -17.88 7.48
N TYR A 33 -9.90 -18.38 8.71
CA TYR A 33 -9.09 -17.89 9.82
C TYR A 33 -7.59 -17.99 9.49
N PHE A 34 -7.12 -19.16 9.06
CA PHE A 34 -5.71 -19.35 8.71
C PHE A 34 -5.27 -18.47 7.54
N GLU A 35 -6.08 -18.38 6.48
CA GLU A 35 -5.78 -17.52 5.33
C GLU A 35 -5.73 -16.02 5.71
N LEU A 36 -6.63 -15.57 6.58
CA LEU A 36 -6.67 -14.18 7.03
C LEU A 36 -5.45 -13.83 7.91
N GLU A 37 -5.06 -14.73 8.81
CA GLU A 37 -3.84 -14.61 9.62
C GLU A 37 -2.58 -14.51 8.75
N GLU A 38 -2.46 -15.38 7.74
CA GLU A 38 -1.35 -15.33 6.79
C GLU A 38 -1.32 -14.03 6.00
N LEU A 39 -2.48 -13.57 5.53
CA LEU A 39 -2.61 -12.33 4.77
C LEU A 39 -2.23 -11.09 5.61
N ILE A 40 -2.62 -11.06 6.89
CA ILE A 40 -2.25 -9.98 7.81
C ILE A 40 -0.73 -9.96 8.01
N ARG A 41 -0.12 -11.12 8.29
CA ARG A 41 1.32 -11.23 8.45
C ARG A 41 2.08 -10.77 7.20
N TYR A 42 1.66 -11.24 6.03
CA TYR A 42 2.28 -10.84 4.76
C TYR A 42 2.17 -9.34 4.51
N LYS A 43 1.00 -8.75 4.84
CA LYS A 43 0.81 -7.31 4.74
C LYS A 43 1.80 -6.56 5.66
N GLU A 44 1.93 -6.95 6.91
CA GLU A 44 2.83 -6.31 7.87
C GLU A 44 4.31 -6.42 7.43
N GLU A 45 4.73 -7.59 6.97
CA GLU A 45 6.08 -7.80 6.44
C GLU A 45 6.35 -6.93 5.19
N THR A 46 5.35 -6.83 4.30
CA THR A 46 5.45 -6.00 3.10
C THR A 46 5.52 -4.52 3.43
N GLU A 47 4.70 -4.03 4.36
CA GLU A 47 4.73 -2.63 4.83
C GLU A 47 6.09 -2.29 5.46
N LEU A 48 6.66 -3.20 6.26
CA LEU A 48 7.98 -3.03 6.84
C LEU A 48 9.09 -3.00 5.77
N TYR A 49 8.96 -3.85 4.75
CA TYR A 49 9.88 -3.87 3.61
C TYR A 49 9.82 -2.56 2.80
N ILE A 50 8.61 -2.06 2.51
CA ILE A 50 8.40 -0.77 1.82
C ILE A 50 9.04 0.35 2.63
N LYS A 51 8.77 0.43 3.94
CA LYS A 51 9.35 1.45 4.81
C LYS A 51 10.87 1.45 4.78
N LYS A 52 11.49 0.27 4.78
CA LYS A 52 12.95 0.11 4.67
C LYS A 52 13.50 0.56 3.31
N LEU A 53 12.76 0.31 2.22
CA LEU A 53 13.13 0.80 0.89
C LEU A 53 13.01 2.32 0.79
N GLU A 54 11.94 2.90 1.33
CA GLU A 54 11.73 4.35 1.40
C GLU A 54 12.84 5.05 2.20
N GLU A 55 13.25 4.49 3.34
CA GLU A 55 14.38 4.99 4.14
C GLU A 55 15.70 4.94 3.36
N ARG A 56 15.94 3.85 2.61
CA ARG A 56 17.13 3.78 1.74
C ARG A 56 17.09 4.82 0.63
N LEU A 57 15.94 5.02 -0.01
CA LEU A 57 15.79 6.01 -1.08
C LEU A 57 15.97 7.44 -0.56
N SER A 58 15.43 7.75 0.63
CA SER A 58 15.55 9.09 1.22
C SER A 58 17.02 9.47 1.46
N TYR A 59 17.83 8.51 1.92
CA TYR A 59 19.28 8.67 2.05
C TYR A 59 19.94 9.14 0.73
N TYR A 60 19.62 8.50 -0.40
CA TYR A 60 20.20 8.87 -1.70
C TYR A 60 19.66 10.18 -2.29
N THR A 61 18.41 10.55 -2.00
CA THR A 61 17.82 11.79 -2.53
C THR A 61 18.23 13.06 -1.79
N THR A 62 18.76 12.93 -0.57
CA THR A 62 19.17 14.08 0.25
C THR A 62 20.53 14.66 -0.19
N ASP A 63 21.38 13.83 -0.79
CA ASP A 63 22.74 14.21 -1.25
C ASP A 63 22.79 14.78 -2.68
N ILE A 64 21.65 14.96 -3.35
CA ILE A 64 21.61 15.57 -4.68
C ILE A 64 21.49 17.10 -4.50
N PRO A 65 22.56 17.88 -4.75
CA PRO A 65 22.43 19.33 -4.74
C PRO A 65 21.41 19.72 -5.81
N LYS A 66 20.31 20.35 -5.38
CA LYS A 66 19.35 20.97 -6.29
C LYS A 66 20.13 21.96 -7.15
N ARG A 67 20.35 21.64 -8.42
CA ARG A 67 20.91 22.60 -9.38
C ARG A 67 19.97 23.79 -9.43
N THR A 68 20.36 24.88 -8.77
CA THR A 68 19.74 26.19 -8.98
C THR A 68 20.17 26.64 -10.37
N VAL A 69 19.27 26.52 -11.34
CA VAL A 69 19.45 27.16 -12.65
C VAL A 69 19.32 28.65 -12.40
N THR A 70 20.45 29.36 -12.32
CA THR A 70 20.47 30.82 -12.40
C THR A 70 20.08 31.20 -13.82
N ASN A 71 18.88 31.77 -13.99
CA ASN A 71 18.46 32.41 -15.24
C ASN A 71 19.28 33.70 -15.43
N GLU A 72 20.53 33.56 -15.84
CA GLU A 72 21.31 34.63 -16.45
C GLU A 72 21.31 34.36 -17.96
N GLN A 73 20.20 34.69 -18.60
CA GLN A 73 20.14 34.79 -20.05
C GLN A 73 19.79 36.24 -20.34
N GLU A 74 20.81 37.02 -20.72
CA GLU A 74 20.62 38.37 -21.24
C GLU A 74 19.64 38.28 -22.42
N PRO A 75 18.63 39.18 -22.49
CA PRO A 75 17.71 39.17 -23.60
C PRO A 75 18.45 39.62 -24.86
N GLU A 76 18.79 38.67 -25.73
CA GLU A 76 19.30 39.01 -27.06
C GLU A 76 18.21 39.79 -27.81
N ALA A 77 18.54 41.03 -28.17
CA ALA A 77 17.66 41.88 -28.96
C ALA A 77 17.44 41.25 -30.33
N ILE A 78 16.22 40.77 -30.57
CA ILE A 78 15.77 40.28 -31.87
C ILE A 78 15.84 41.47 -32.85
N ASN A 79 16.84 41.43 -33.72
CA ASN A 79 17.02 42.40 -34.80
C ASN A 79 16.05 42.03 -35.92
N ASP A 80 14.82 42.55 -35.86
CA ASP A 80 13.84 42.50 -36.94
C ASP A 80 14.25 43.44 -38.08
N SER A 81 15.36 43.11 -38.73
CA SER A 81 15.57 43.43 -40.12
C SER A 81 15.53 42.11 -40.85
N ILE A 82 14.44 41.89 -41.59
CA ILE A 82 14.46 41.27 -42.92
C ILE A 82 13.02 41.20 -43.50
N PHE A 83 12.84 41.98 -44.58
CA PHE A 83 11.85 41.93 -45.67
C PHE A 83 10.46 42.60 -45.55
N TYR A 84 10.43 43.79 -46.20
CA TYR A 84 9.39 44.52 -46.96
C TYR A 84 8.09 44.97 -46.30
#